data_AF-A0A3G5ECE9-F1
#
_entry.id   AF-A0A3G5ECE9-F1
#
_cell.length_a   1.000
_cell.length_b   1.000
_cell.length_c   1.000
_cell.angle_alpha   90.00
_cell.angle_beta   90.00
_cell.angle_gamma   90.00
#
_symmetry.space_group_name_H-M   'P 1'
#
loop_
_entity.id
_entity.type
_entity.pdbx_description
1 polymer ?
#
loop_
_entity_poly.entity_id
_entity_poly.type
_entity_poly.pdbx_seq_one_letter_code
_entity_poly.pdbx_strand_id
1 'polypeptide(L)'
;LFEINHIRTIYHMFISVLFLFIISTLAVDYIDQGRLVLEFDLLSYAFGKLHIVAWAWLLMFSYTLAVPYNALDLWGTLYHRSPLKVVLSVGAVLVLSALQAAVLGVLPIYVVFHYQLPPASRFIIILEQIRFLMKSYSFIRENVPVILKHKTKEGEGPRGQGPRFPTFSSYLYFLFAP
;
A
#
# COMPACT_ATOMS: atom_id res chain seq x y z
N LEU A 1 -7.92 -23.04 -12.98
CA LEU A 1 -7.04 -23.94 -12.19
C LEU A 1 -7.82 -24.65 -11.08
N PHE A 2 -8.51 -23.94 -10.18
CA PHE A 2 -9.36 -24.51 -9.11
C PHE A 2 -10.56 -25.34 -9.60
N GLU A 3 -10.86 -25.29 -10.90
CA GLU A 3 -11.95 -26.03 -11.53
C GLU A 3 -11.54 -27.45 -11.97
N ILE A 4 -10.24 -27.74 -11.99
CA ILE A 4 -9.72 -29.07 -12.28
C ILE A 4 -10.06 -29.96 -11.08
N ASN A 5 -10.72 -31.10 -11.34
CA ASN A 5 -11.23 -32.01 -10.30
C ASN A 5 -10.18 -32.37 -9.25
N HIS A 6 -8.93 -32.62 -9.65
CA HIS A 6 -7.84 -32.95 -8.72
C HIS A 6 -7.53 -31.80 -7.73
N ILE A 7 -7.52 -30.55 -8.17
CA ILE A 7 -7.22 -29.38 -7.32
C ILE A 7 -8.43 -29.06 -6.43
N ARG A 8 -9.65 -29.25 -6.94
CA ARG A 8 -10.88 -29.11 -6.14
C ARG A 8 -10.91 -30.11 -4.98
N THR A 9 -10.50 -31.36 -5.21
CA THR A 9 -10.40 -32.37 -4.15
C THR A 9 -9.37 -31.96 -3.09
N ILE A 10 -8.21 -31.45 -3.48
CA ILE A 10 -7.19 -30.93 -2.54
C ILE A 10 -7.74 -29.77 -1.72
N TYR A 11 -8.47 -28.83 -2.34
CA TYR A 11 -9.12 -27.72 -1.64
C TYR A 11 -10.11 -28.20 -0.57
N HIS A 12 -10.99 -29.14 -0.90
CA HIS A 12 -11.90 -29.73 0.07
C HIS A 12 -11.18 -30.53 1.16
N MET A 13 -10.07 -31.20 0.85
CA MET A 13 -9.25 -31.89 1.84
C MET A 13 -8.70 -30.90 2.88
N PHE A 14 -8.15 -29.76 2.44
CA PHE A 14 -7.68 -28.71 3.36
C PHE A 14 -8.80 -28.13 4.22
N ILE A 15 -9.99 -27.90 3.64
CA ILE A 15 -11.16 -27.44 4.40
C ILE A 15 -11.57 -28.47 5.45
N SER A 16 -11.66 -29.75 5.09
CA SER A 16 -12.01 -30.81 6.04
C SER A 16 -11.00 -30.91 7.18
N VAL A 17 -9.70 -30.81 6.87
CA VAL A 17 -8.64 -30.79 7.88
C VAL A 17 -8.77 -29.56 8.78
N LEU A 18 -9.09 -28.38 8.24
CA LEU A 18 -9.34 -27.17 9.03
C LEU A 18 -10.52 -27.36 9.98
N PHE A 19 -11.64 -27.91 9.52
CA PHE A 19 -12.80 -28.20 10.37
C PHE A 19 -12.46 -29.22 11.46
N LEU A 20 -11.73 -30.28 11.12
CA LEU A 20 -11.27 -31.27 12.08
C LEU A 20 -10.39 -30.60 13.16
N PHE A 21 -9.47 -29.72 12.76
CA PHE A 21 -8.62 -28.97 13.69
C PHE A 21 -9.46 -28.08 14.63
N ILE A 22 -10.41 -27.31 14.09
CA ILE A 22 -11.30 -26.45 14.90
C ILE A 22 -12.11 -27.29 15.89
N ILE A 23 -12.75 -28.38 15.45
CA ILE A 23 -13.56 -29.25 16.31
C ILE A 23 -12.70 -29.92 17.37
N SER A 24 -11.50 -30.38 17.00
CA SER A 24 -10.55 -31.01 17.94
C SER A 24 -10.10 -30.01 19.01
N THR A 25 -9.69 -28.80 18.63
CA THR A 25 -9.33 -27.74 19.58
C THR A 25 -10.49 -27.40 20.51
N LEU A 26 -11.71 -27.25 19.97
CA LEU A 26 -12.91 -27.00 20.78
C LEU A 26 -13.23 -28.14 21.74
N ALA A 27 -13.06 -29.39 21.31
CA ALA A 27 -13.32 -30.56 22.14
C ALA A 27 -12.32 -30.67 23.30
N VAL A 28 -11.03 -30.44 23.03
CA VAL A 28 -9.97 -30.41 24.07
C VAL A 28 -10.25 -29.29 25.07
N ASP A 29 -10.54 -28.08 24.59
CA ASP A 29 -10.83 -26.91 25.42
C ASP A 29 -12.10 -27.10 26.28
N TYR A 30 -13.13 -27.75 25.72
CA TYR A 30 -14.34 -28.13 26.46
C TYR A 30 -14.07 -29.16 27.56
N ILE A 31 -13.21 -30.15 27.30
CA ILE A 31 -12.86 -31.20 28.27
C ILE A 31 -12.00 -30.61 29.41
N ASP A 32 -11.04 -29.75 29.10
CA ASP A 32 -10.11 -29.20 30.08
C ASP A 32 -10.73 -28.09 30.94
N GLN A 33 -11.48 -27.14 30.36
CA GLN A 33 -12.01 -25.99 31.10
C GLN A 33 -13.49 -26.12 31.50
N GLY A 34 -14.24 -27.09 30.95
CA GLY A 34 -15.66 -27.30 31.25
C GLY A 34 -16.61 -26.20 30.73
N ARG A 35 -16.08 -25.21 30.01
CA ARG A 35 -16.82 -24.16 29.29
C ARG A 35 -16.18 -23.94 27.92
N LEU A 36 -17.02 -23.65 26.91
CA LEU A 36 -16.57 -23.19 25.59
C LEU A 36 -16.06 -21.74 25.68
N VAL A 37 -14.91 -21.52 26.32
CA VAL A 37 -14.21 -20.24 26.25
C VAL A 37 -13.17 -20.37 25.15
N LEU A 38 -13.57 -20.07 23.90
CA LEU A 38 -12.60 -19.91 22.82
C LEU A 38 -11.57 -18.86 23.25
N GLU A 39 -10.38 -19.31 23.67
CA GLU A 39 -9.24 -18.46 24.01
C GLU A 39 -8.68 -17.83 22.73
N PHE A 40 -9.42 -16.84 22.20
CA PHE A 40 -8.89 -15.91 21.19
C PHE A 40 -7.85 -14.96 21.79
N ASP A 41 -7.38 -15.20 23.00
CA ASP A 41 -6.36 -14.41 23.69
C ASP A 41 -5.04 -14.37 22.92
N LEU A 42 -4.66 -15.46 22.24
CA LEU A 42 -3.50 -15.43 21.35
C LEU A 42 -3.71 -14.48 20.18
N LEU A 43 -4.93 -14.45 19.60
CA LEU A 43 -5.27 -13.62 18.46
C LEU A 43 -5.40 -12.15 18.89
N SER A 44 -6.08 -11.88 20.01
CA SER A 44 -6.21 -10.53 20.59
C SER A 44 -4.87 -9.97 21.03
N TYR A 45 -3.97 -10.81 21.57
CA TYR A 45 -2.59 -10.47 21.88
C TYR A 45 -1.78 -10.19 20.62
N ALA A 46 -1.83 -11.08 19.63
CA ALA A 46 -1.08 -10.94 18.37
C ALA A 46 -1.51 -9.74 17.53
N PHE A 47 -2.81 -9.42 17.53
CA PHE A 47 -3.39 -8.24 16.90
C PHE A 47 -3.57 -7.07 17.88
N GLY A 48 -2.91 -7.07 19.03
CA GLY A 48 -3.06 -5.97 19.98
C GLY A 48 -2.70 -4.62 19.35
N LYS A 49 -3.32 -3.54 19.86
CA LYS A 49 -3.08 -2.15 19.41
C LYS A 49 -3.45 -1.86 17.94
N LEU A 50 -4.46 -2.56 17.40
CA LEU A 50 -5.00 -2.27 16.04
C LEU A 50 -5.37 -0.80 15.82
N HIS A 51 -5.83 -0.10 16.85
CA HIS A 51 -6.15 1.33 16.74
C HIS A 51 -4.92 2.16 16.35
N ILE A 52 -3.74 1.88 16.91
CA ILE A 52 -2.48 2.55 16.57
C ILE A 52 -2.07 2.20 15.13
N VAL A 53 -2.23 0.93 14.76
CA VAL A 53 -1.98 0.44 13.40
C VAL A 53 -2.86 1.17 12.38
N ALA A 54 -4.16 1.31 12.68
CA ALA A 54 -5.11 2.01 11.82
C ALA A 54 -4.75 3.50 11.68
N TRP A 55 -4.37 4.17 12.77
CA TRP A 55 -3.90 5.56 12.72
C TRP A 55 -2.62 5.71 11.89
N ALA A 56 -1.62 4.86 12.11
CA ALA A 56 -0.38 4.87 11.34
C ALA A 56 -0.64 4.58 9.86
N TRP A 57 -1.57 3.65 9.57
CA TRP A 57 -2.01 3.34 8.22
C TRP A 57 -2.69 4.54 7.55
N LEU A 58 -3.62 5.21 8.23
CA LEU A 58 -4.27 6.41 7.72
C LEU A 58 -3.27 7.53 7.43
N LEU A 59 -2.26 7.71 8.28
CA LEU A 59 -1.18 8.67 8.05
C LEU A 59 -0.36 8.31 6.80
N MET A 60 0.06 7.05 6.64
CA MET A 60 0.76 6.60 5.44
C MET A 60 -0.10 6.73 4.17
N PHE A 61 -1.37 6.36 4.26
CA PHE A 61 -2.33 6.45 3.16
C PHE A 61 -2.54 7.91 2.72
N SER A 62 -2.81 8.81 3.66
CA SER A 62 -3.00 10.25 3.37
C SER A 62 -1.75 10.88 2.76
N TYR A 63 -0.56 10.51 3.25
CA TYR A 63 0.72 10.93 2.69
C TYR A 63 0.89 10.45 1.24
N THR A 64 0.66 9.16 0.99
CA THR A 64 0.77 8.59 -0.37
C THR A 64 -0.27 9.13 -1.33
N LEU A 65 -1.41 9.61 -0.86
CA LEU A 65 -2.40 10.25 -1.70
C LEU A 65 -2.01 11.68 -2.09
N ALA A 66 -1.58 12.49 -1.11
CA ALA A 66 -1.33 13.92 -1.33
C ALA A 66 0.02 14.19 -2.00
N VAL A 67 1.10 13.52 -1.56
CA VAL A 67 2.46 13.91 -1.94
C VAL A 67 2.79 13.59 -3.40
N PRO A 68 2.56 12.38 -3.93
CA PRO A 68 2.86 12.08 -5.33
C PRO A 68 2.02 12.90 -6.30
N TYR A 69 0.76 13.18 -5.97
CA TYR A 69 -0.13 14.00 -6.78
C TYR A 69 0.36 15.46 -6.86
N ASN A 70 0.55 16.09 -5.70
CA ASN A 70 1.02 17.48 -5.62
C ASN A 70 2.42 17.64 -6.22
N ALA A 71 3.29 16.65 -6.04
CA ALA A 71 4.64 16.69 -6.58
C ALA A 71 4.68 16.66 -8.11
N LEU A 72 3.82 15.85 -8.75
CA LEU A 72 3.73 15.82 -10.21
C LEU A 72 3.14 17.11 -10.78
N ASP A 73 2.15 17.70 -10.11
CA ASP A 73 1.54 18.97 -10.52
C ASP A 73 2.52 20.15 -10.39
N LEU A 74 3.20 20.26 -9.24
CA LEU A 74 4.27 21.25 -9.01
C LEU A 74 5.43 21.06 -9.97
N TRP A 75 5.83 19.82 -10.24
CA TRP A 75 6.91 19.56 -11.19
C TRP A 75 6.50 19.92 -12.62
N GLY A 76 5.28 19.60 -13.03
CA GLY A 76 4.75 19.97 -14.35
C GLY A 76 4.74 21.48 -14.60
N THR A 77 4.29 22.26 -13.61
CA THR A 77 4.25 23.73 -13.70
C THR A 77 5.64 24.37 -13.67
N LEU A 78 6.53 23.90 -12.78
CA LEU A 78 7.86 24.47 -12.60
C LEU A 78 8.81 24.11 -13.75
N TYR A 79 8.63 22.95 -14.36
CA TYR A 79 9.35 22.51 -15.56
C TYR A 79 9.03 23.38 -16.80
N HIS A 80 7.82 23.94 -16.88
CA HIS A 80 7.42 24.83 -17.98
C HIS A 80 8.07 26.23 -17.87
N ARG A 81 8.26 26.72 -16.64
CA ARG A 81 8.68 28.12 -16.38
C ARG A 81 10.19 28.35 -16.40
N SER A 82 11.01 27.31 -16.22
CA SER A 82 12.44 27.47 -15.95
C SER A 82 13.37 26.98 -17.08
N PRO A 83 14.47 27.70 -17.38
CA PRO A 83 15.45 27.28 -18.38
C PRO A 83 16.39 26.16 -17.89
N LEU A 84 16.54 25.99 -16.57
CA LEU A 84 17.38 24.98 -15.90
C LEU A 84 16.63 23.67 -15.62
N LYS A 85 16.02 23.11 -16.67
CA LYS A 85 15.08 21.97 -16.58
C LYS A 85 15.67 20.72 -15.92
N VAL A 86 16.94 20.45 -16.17
CA VAL A 86 17.64 19.24 -15.66
C VAL A 86 17.91 19.35 -14.16
N VAL A 87 18.50 20.46 -13.69
CA VAL A 87 18.82 20.67 -12.27
C VAL A 87 17.56 20.67 -11.42
N LEU A 88 16.50 21.32 -11.90
CA LEU A 88 15.21 21.35 -11.22
C LEU A 88 14.57 19.95 -11.13
N SER A 89 14.63 19.16 -12.22
CA SER A 89 14.11 17.78 -12.20
C SER A 89 14.88 16.87 -11.25
N VAL A 90 16.21 16.98 -11.21
CA VAL A 90 17.05 16.18 -10.30
C VAL A 90 16.79 16.59 -8.86
N GLY A 91 16.66 17.89 -8.58
CA GLY A 91 16.30 18.40 -7.26
C GLY A 91 14.92 17.93 -6.81
N ALA A 92 13.91 17.99 -7.68
CA ALA A 92 12.56 17.49 -7.36
C ALA A 92 12.55 15.99 -7.08
N VAL A 93 13.28 15.19 -7.87
CA VAL A 93 13.42 13.74 -7.63
C VAL A 93 14.13 13.46 -6.31
N LEU A 94 15.18 14.21 -5.98
CA LEU A 94 15.93 14.07 -4.73
C LEU A 94 15.07 14.45 -3.51
N VAL A 95 14.30 15.53 -3.61
CA VAL A 95 13.37 15.95 -2.54
C VAL A 95 12.26 14.92 -2.37
N LEU A 96 11.70 14.41 -3.46
CA LEU A 96 10.67 13.37 -3.41
C LEU A 96 11.19 12.06 -2.82
N SER A 97 12.39 11.63 -3.22
CA SER A 97 12.98 10.41 -2.67
C SER A 97 13.32 10.56 -1.19
N ALA A 98 13.83 11.72 -0.77
CA ALA A 98 14.08 12.03 0.64
C ALA A 98 12.79 12.05 1.47
N LEU A 99 11.73 12.70 0.97
CA LEU A 99 10.43 12.77 1.66
C LEU A 99 9.79 11.38 1.73
N GLN A 100 9.90 10.59 0.67
CA GLN A 100 9.43 9.21 0.63
C GLN A 100 10.18 8.31 1.61
N ALA A 101 11.51 8.44 1.70
CA ALA A 101 12.31 7.71 2.68
C ALA A 101 11.99 8.14 4.12
N ALA A 102 11.77 9.44 4.37
CA ALA A 102 11.43 9.95 5.69
C ALA A 102 10.04 9.47 6.14
N VAL A 103 9.01 9.67 5.33
CA VAL A 103 7.63 9.41 5.76
C VAL A 103 7.22 7.95 5.59
N LEU A 104 7.57 7.29 4.48
CA LEU A 104 7.26 5.86 4.32
C LEU A 104 8.35 4.96 4.88
N GLY A 105 9.58 5.43 5.08
CA GLY A 105 10.64 4.62 5.69
C GLY A 105 10.71 4.78 7.21
N VAL A 106 10.88 6.00 7.71
CA VAL A 106 11.18 6.24 9.13
C VAL A 106 9.93 6.23 10.01
N LEU A 107 8.80 6.80 9.55
CA LEU A 107 7.57 6.87 10.35
C LEU A 107 7.03 5.49 10.78
N PRO A 108 6.90 4.48 9.88
CA PRO A 108 6.35 3.18 10.26
C PRO A 108 7.28 2.42 11.21
N ILE A 109 8.59 2.54 10.98
CA ILE A 109 9.62 1.99 11.85
C ILE A 109 9.53 2.63 13.24
N TYR A 110 9.46 3.96 13.30
CA TYR A 110 9.33 4.70 14.56
C TYR A 110 8.09 4.27 15.34
N VAL A 111 6.92 4.14 14.69
CA VAL A 111 5.69 3.66 15.33
C VAL A 111 5.84 2.25 15.88
N VAL A 112 6.48 1.34 15.12
CA VAL A 112 6.70 -0.05 15.54
C VAL A 112 7.59 -0.13 16.79
N PHE A 113 8.68 0.65 16.84
CA PHE A 113 9.62 0.64 17.96
C PHE A 113 9.08 1.39 19.18
N HIS A 114 8.46 2.55 19.00
CA HIS A 114 7.95 3.37 20.10
C HIS A 114 6.76 2.72 20.81
N TYR A 115 5.81 2.16 20.04
CA TYR A 115 4.60 1.56 20.62
C TYR A 115 4.74 0.08 20.95
N GLN A 116 5.90 -0.55 20.71
CA GLN A 116 6.16 -1.97 20.96
C GLN A 116 4.99 -2.84 20.51
N LEU A 117 4.68 -2.75 19.21
CA LEU A 117 3.52 -3.41 18.62
C LEU A 117 3.66 -4.95 18.73
N PRO A 118 2.57 -5.71 18.89
CA PRO A 118 2.61 -7.17 18.80
C PRO A 118 3.04 -7.68 17.41
N PRO A 119 3.58 -8.91 17.28
CA PRO A 119 4.22 -9.38 16.06
C PRO A 119 3.32 -9.33 14.81
N ALA A 120 2.04 -9.71 14.89
CA ALA A 120 1.15 -9.69 13.74
C ALA A 120 0.79 -8.26 13.31
N SER A 121 0.59 -7.35 14.28
CA SER A 121 0.33 -5.94 14.00
C SER A 121 1.52 -5.23 13.33
N ARG A 122 2.77 -5.55 13.71
CA ARG A 122 3.99 -5.07 13.03
C ARG A 122 4.02 -5.51 11.57
N PHE A 123 3.68 -6.78 11.34
CA PHE A 123 3.68 -7.36 10.00
C PHE A 123 2.69 -6.64 9.07
N ILE A 124 1.48 -6.32 9.55
CA ILE A 124 0.50 -5.54 8.79
C ILE A 124 1.08 -4.19 8.35
N ILE A 125 1.69 -3.43 9.27
CA ILE A 125 2.25 -2.11 8.96
C ILE A 125 3.36 -2.21 7.91
N ILE A 126 4.26 -3.19 8.03
CA ILE A 126 5.39 -3.35 7.10
C ILE A 126 4.89 -3.77 5.71
N LEU A 127 3.92 -4.67 5.62
CA LEU A 127 3.32 -5.05 4.33
C LEU A 127 2.64 -3.85 3.66
N GLU A 128 1.89 -3.08 4.43
CA GLU A 128 1.22 -1.87 3.95
C GLU A 128 2.22 -0.79 3.53
N GLN A 129 3.28 -0.59 4.30
CA GLN A 129 4.40 0.27 3.96
C GLN A 129 5.00 -0.09 2.60
N ILE A 130 5.31 -1.38 2.39
CA ILE A 130 5.88 -1.88 1.14
C ILE A 130 4.90 -1.68 -0.04
N ARG A 131 3.61 -1.95 0.17
CA ARG A 131 2.55 -1.72 -0.83
C ARG A 131 2.51 -0.26 -1.26
N PHE A 132 2.49 0.66 -0.31
CA PHE A 132 2.44 2.10 -0.57
C PHE A 132 3.70 2.61 -1.28
N LEU A 133 4.88 2.11 -0.91
CA LEU A 133 6.14 2.47 -1.53
C LEU A 133 6.17 2.03 -3.01
N MET A 134 5.74 0.80 -3.29
CA MET A 134 5.66 0.31 -4.67
C MET A 134 4.66 1.10 -5.51
N LYS A 135 3.47 1.39 -4.97
CA LYS A 135 2.43 2.13 -5.72
C LYS A 135 2.82 3.57 -6.01
N SER A 136 3.41 4.28 -5.04
CA SER A 136 3.88 5.65 -5.28
C SER A 136 5.02 5.69 -6.30
N TYR A 137 5.97 4.75 -6.22
CA TYR A 137 7.04 4.63 -7.22
C TYR A 137 6.50 4.33 -8.62
N SER A 138 5.58 3.37 -8.74
CA SER A 138 4.94 3.01 -10.01
C SER A 138 4.18 4.20 -10.61
N PHE A 139 3.45 4.96 -9.78
CA PHE A 139 2.71 6.13 -10.22
C PHE A 139 3.63 7.23 -10.74
N ILE A 140 4.71 7.57 -10.02
CA ILE A 140 5.67 8.58 -10.47
C ILE A 140 6.32 8.13 -11.78
N ARG A 141 6.79 6.89 -11.84
CA ARG A 141 7.48 6.33 -13.02
C ARG A 141 6.60 6.34 -14.27
N GLU A 142 5.31 6.05 -14.15
CA GLU A 142 4.39 6.00 -15.29
C GLU A 142 4.01 7.40 -15.80
N ASN A 143 3.84 8.37 -14.90
CA ASN A 143 3.41 9.72 -15.27
C ASN A 143 4.55 10.63 -15.76
N VAL A 144 5.78 10.45 -15.26
CA VAL A 144 6.96 11.23 -15.69
C VAL A 144 7.17 11.23 -17.23
N PRO A 145 7.18 10.07 -17.94
CA PRO A 145 7.37 10.07 -19.39
C PRO A 145 6.17 10.64 -20.15
N VAL A 146 4.95 10.56 -19.61
CA VAL A 146 3.75 11.15 -20.22
C VAL A 146 3.85 12.67 -20.23
N ILE A 147 4.27 13.26 -19.10
CA ILE A 147 4.51 14.70 -18.98
C ILE A 147 5.63 15.14 -19.93
N LEU A 148 6.70 14.35 -20.04
CA LEU A 148 7.82 14.66 -20.92
C LEU A 148 7.45 14.58 -22.41
N LYS A 149 6.67 13.58 -22.82
CA LYS A 149 6.22 13.37 -24.21
C LYS A 149 5.18 14.38 -24.67
N HIS A 150 4.33 14.90 -23.77
CA HIS A 150 3.34 15.93 -24.10
C HIS A 150 4.00 17.16 -24.74
N LYS A 151 5.15 17.58 -24.22
CA LYS A 151 5.93 18.71 -24.74
C LYS A 151 6.46 18.50 -26.16
N THR A 152 6.75 17.26 -26.58
CA THR A 152 7.24 17.00 -27.96
C THR A 152 6.12 17.21 -28.98
N LYS A 153 4.85 17.01 -28.61
CA LYS A 153 3.69 17.12 -29.51
C LYS A 153 3.06 18.51 -29.58
N GLU A 154 3.42 19.45 -28.70
CA GLU A 154 2.99 20.85 -28.81
C GLU A 154 3.57 21.55 -30.07
N GLY A 155 4.53 20.93 -30.77
CA GLY A 155 5.08 21.44 -32.03
C GLY A 155 4.42 20.92 -33.32
N GLU A 156 3.85 19.71 -33.35
CA GLU A 156 3.34 19.08 -34.59
C GLU A 156 2.18 18.10 -34.32
N GLY A 157 0.94 18.47 -34.71
CA GLY A 157 -0.18 17.53 -34.94
C GLY A 157 -1.37 17.56 -33.95
N PRO A 158 -2.55 17.04 -34.36
CA PRO A 158 -3.80 17.78 -34.41
C PRO A 158 -4.66 17.82 -33.13
N ARG A 159 -5.51 18.85 -33.07
CA ARG A 159 -6.63 19.05 -32.12
C ARG A 159 -7.42 17.75 -31.93
N GLY A 160 -7.46 17.18 -30.72
CA GLY A 160 -8.49 16.17 -30.44
C GLY A 160 -8.35 15.25 -29.22
N GLN A 161 -7.18 15.08 -28.60
CA GLN A 161 -7.07 14.25 -27.40
C GLN A 161 -5.91 14.75 -26.51
N GLY A 162 -6.25 15.65 -25.57
CA GLY A 162 -5.31 16.07 -24.53
C GLY A 162 -4.87 14.86 -23.69
N PRO A 163 -3.64 14.84 -23.15
CA PRO A 163 -3.18 13.72 -22.33
C PRO A 163 -4.06 13.60 -21.10
N ARG A 164 -4.47 12.37 -20.81
CA ARG A 164 -5.20 12.03 -19.59
C ARG A 164 -4.23 12.11 -18.41
N PHE A 165 -4.02 13.31 -17.87
CA PHE A 165 -3.50 13.41 -16.51
C PHE A 165 -4.45 12.61 -15.62
N PRO A 166 -3.97 11.68 -14.78
CA PRO A 166 -4.88 10.85 -14.00
C PRO A 166 -5.65 11.74 -13.05
N THR A 167 -6.99 11.75 -13.20
CA THR A 167 -7.88 12.41 -12.25
C THR A 167 -7.64 11.82 -10.85
N PHE A 168 -7.76 12.64 -9.82
CA PHE A 168 -7.61 12.21 -8.42
C PHE A 168 -8.40 10.92 -8.10
N SER A 169 -9.61 10.79 -8.65
CA SER A 169 -10.43 9.57 -8.51
C SER A 169 -9.78 8.31 -9.11
N SER A 170 -9.10 8.43 -10.25
CA SER A 170 -8.38 7.30 -10.86
C SER A 170 -7.14 6.93 -10.06
N TYR A 171 -6.48 7.92 -9.45
CA TYR A 171 -5.34 7.66 -8.56
C TYR A 171 -5.76 6.98 -7.25
N LEU A 172 -6.86 7.43 -6.65
CA LEU A 172 -7.44 6.78 -5.46
C LEU A 172 -7.85 5.34 -5.78
N TYR A 173 -8.49 5.10 -6.94
CA TYR A 173 -8.80 3.76 -7.39
C TYR A 173 -7.54 2.90 -7.58
N PHE A 174 -6.50 3.44 -8.21
CA PHE A 174 -5.21 2.75 -8.37
C PHE A 174 -4.58 2.38 -7.02
N LEU A 175 -4.74 3.21 -5.99
CA LEU A 175 -4.22 2.95 -4.66
C LEU A 175 -4.89 1.75 -3.98
N PHE A 176 -6.15 1.44 -4.31
CA PHE A 176 -6.88 0.26 -3.81
C PHE A 176 -6.90 -0.94 -4.76
N ALA A 177 -6.53 -0.76 -6.02
CA ALA A 177 -6.47 -1.87 -6.99
C ALA A 177 -5.54 -3.00 -6.50
N PRO A 178 -5.88 -4.27 -6.75
CA PRO A 178 -5.06 -5.42 -6.33
C PRO A 178 -3.70 -5.45 -7.03
#